data_AF-A0A2J8IBH4-F1
#
_entry.id   AF-A0A2J8IBH4-F1
#
_cell.length_a   1.000
_cell.length_b   1.000
_cell.length_c   1.000
_cell.angle_alpha   90.00
_cell.angle_beta   90.00
_cell.angle_gamma   90.00
#
_symmetry.space_group_name_H-M   'P 1'
#
loop_
_entity.id
_entity.type
_entity.pdbx_description
1 polymer ?
#
loop_
_entity_poly.entity_id
_entity_poly.type
_entity_poly.pdbx_seq_one_letter_code
_entity_poly.pdbx_strand_id
1 'polypeptide(L)'
;MENNTAAARDESRQPSVHDLEVLSRQLGRPVRDVVEIPARCVCGNPLVAATAPRLSNGTPFPTTFYLTHPVITSAVSRLEAAGVMNEMNEQLAGDEALSARYRLAHEAYLADRDAIGARSGIGPVPEIDGISAGGMPTRVKCLHVLVGHSLAAGPGVNPLGDEALARITEWWTADTCYCDGAWDTSGEVPSRDLSRHGPQGLPDIVGRPAPVRKSADAAGAVE
;
A
#
# COMPACT_ATOMS: atom_id res chain seq x y z
N MET A 1 10.99 15.68 28.36
CA MET A 1 11.56 16.03 27.05
C MET A 1 10.99 15.17 25.91
N GLU A 2 10.15 14.15 26.20
CA GLU A 2 9.53 13.29 25.18
C GLU A 2 8.39 13.94 24.38
N ASN A 3 7.68 14.92 24.95
CA ASN A 3 6.57 15.61 24.25
C ASN A 3 7.01 16.41 23.02
N ASN A 4 8.27 16.83 22.93
CA ASN A 4 8.75 17.64 21.81
C ASN A 4 9.10 16.77 20.58
N THR A 5 9.54 15.52 20.79
CA THR A 5 9.92 14.61 19.71
C THR A 5 8.70 13.98 19.04
N ALA A 6 7.65 13.65 19.80
CA ALA A 6 6.40 13.15 19.25
C ALA A 6 5.67 14.22 18.43
N ALA A 7 5.58 15.45 18.94
CA ALA A 7 5.00 16.59 18.23
C ALA A 7 5.80 16.97 16.96
N ALA A 8 7.14 16.95 17.00
CA ALA A 8 7.96 17.21 15.81
C ALA A 8 7.84 16.10 14.74
N ARG A 9 7.66 14.83 15.16
CA ARG A 9 7.34 13.72 14.25
C ARG A 9 5.94 13.87 13.65
N ASP A 10 4.97 14.35 14.43
CA ASP A 10 3.60 14.60 13.99
C ASP A 10 3.52 15.78 12.98
N GLU A 11 4.19 16.90 13.26
CA GLU A 11 4.30 18.04 12.33
C GLU A 11 4.98 17.64 11.01
N SER A 12 6.03 16.81 11.06
CA SER A 12 6.72 16.34 9.85
C SER A 12 5.84 15.45 8.95
N ARG A 13 4.78 14.87 9.51
CA ARG A 13 3.82 14.01 8.82
C ARG A 13 2.63 14.78 8.25
N GLN A 14 2.42 16.03 8.63
CA GLN A 14 1.33 16.82 8.05
C GLN A 14 1.56 17.05 6.55
N PRO A 15 0.55 16.84 5.69
CA PRO A 15 0.71 17.03 4.25
C PRO A 15 0.69 18.52 3.91
N SER A 16 1.73 18.98 3.21
CA SER A 16 1.75 20.32 2.59
C SER A 16 1.04 20.30 1.23
N VAL A 17 0.72 21.49 0.69
CA VAL A 17 0.22 21.61 -0.69
C VAL A 17 1.19 20.97 -1.68
N HIS A 18 2.49 21.20 -1.51
CA HIS A 18 3.53 20.60 -2.33
C HIS A 18 3.49 19.07 -2.29
N ASP A 19 3.29 18.47 -1.11
CA ASP A 19 3.18 17.02 -0.98
C ASP A 19 2.00 16.47 -1.80
N LEU A 20 0.84 17.13 -1.76
CA LEU A 20 -0.35 16.70 -2.50
C LEU A 20 -0.14 16.80 -4.01
N GLU A 21 0.54 17.85 -4.48
CA GLU A 21 0.88 17.97 -5.89
C GLU A 21 1.88 16.90 -6.34
N VAL A 22 2.92 16.62 -5.54
CA VAL A 22 3.90 15.57 -5.83
C VAL A 22 3.23 14.20 -5.84
N LEU A 23 2.41 13.87 -4.84
CA LEU A 23 1.62 12.64 -4.82
C LEU A 23 0.74 12.51 -6.06
N SER A 24 0.10 13.61 -6.49
CA SER A 24 -0.77 13.59 -7.66
C SER A 24 0.02 13.32 -8.95
N ARG A 25 1.22 13.91 -9.08
CA ARG A 25 2.13 13.64 -10.21
C ARG A 25 2.65 12.20 -10.20
N GLN A 26 3.08 11.70 -9.03
CA GLN A 26 3.54 10.32 -8.86
C GLN A 26 2.44 9.30 -9.21
N LEU A 27 1.19 9.60 -8.88
CA LEU A 27 0.04 8.74 -9.17
C LEU A 27 -0.55 8.92 -10.58
N GLY A 28 -0.18 9.98 -11.29
CA GLY A 28 -0.77 10.38 -12.57
C GLY A 28 -2.24 10.77 -12.47
N ARG A 29 -2.74 11.12 -11.28
CA ARG A 29 -4.13 11.53 -11.00
C ARG A 29 -4.19 12.33 -9.70
N PRO A 30 -5.24 13.15 -9.46
CA PRO A 30 -5.43 13.80 -8.17
C PRO A 30 -5.35 12.80 -7.01
N VAL A 31 -4.51 13.11 -6.02
CA VAL A 31 -4.49 12.36 -4.77
C VAL A 31 -5.76 12.68 -3.96
N ARG A 32 -6.25 11.71 -3.18
CA ARG A 32 -7.56 11.79 -2.52
C ARG A 32 -7.41 11.65 -1.01
N ASP A 33 -8.07 12.54 -0.28
CA ASP A 33 -8.32 12.46 1.15
C ASP A 33 -7.08 12.07 1.99
N VAL A 34 -5.92 12.63 1.64
CA VAL A 34 -4.65 12.40 2.35
C VAL A 34 -4.70 13.10 3.70
N VAL A 35 -4.41 12.34 4.74
CA VAL A 35 -4.40 12.80 6.13
C VAL A 35 -2.98 13.08 6.60
N GLU A 36 -2.01 12.27 6.16
CA GLU A 36 -0.59 12.39 6.53
C GLU A 36 0.36 11.81 5.49
N ILE A 37 1.63 12.17 5.61
CA ILE A 37 2.79 11.67 4.87
C ILE A 37 3.66 10.86 5.84
N PRO A 38 3.37 9.57 6.05
CA PRO A 38 4.05 8.77 7.07
C PRO A 38 5.49 8.39 6.69
N ALA A 39 5.84 8.47 5.40
CA ALA A 39 7.19 8.17 4.91
C ALA A 39 7.62 9.15 3.81
N ARG A 40 8.85 9.65 3.95
CA ARG A 40 9.47 10.62 3.04
C ARG A 40 10.82 10.10 2.54
N CYS A 41 11.19 10.50 1.33
CA CYS A 41 12.52 10.33 0.78
C CYS A 41 13.49 11.26 1.54
N VAL A 42 14.81 10.99 1.46
CA VAL A 42 15.85 11.88 2.01
C VAL A 42 15.82 13.31 1.45
N CYS A 43 15.21 13.53 0.28
CA CYS A 43 14.98 14.87 -0.27
C CYS A 43 13.68 15.55 0.23
N GLY A 44 12.89 14.88 1.08
CA GLY A 44 11.64 15.39 1.64
C GLY A 44 10.37 14.98 0.89
N ASN A 45 10.49 14.56 -0.39
CA ASN A 45 9.33 14.14 -1.19
C ASN A 45 8.61 12.92 -0.57
N PRO A 46 7.27 12.85 -0.70
CA PRO A 46 6.49 11.75 -0.16
C PRO A 46 6.80 10.42 -0.86
N LEU A 47 6.89 9.35 -0.07
CA LEU A 47 6.95 7.96 -0.56
C LEU A 47 5.60 7.26 -0.41
N VAL A 48 4.92 7.56 0.69
CA VAL A 48 3.64 6.96 1.09
C VAL A 48 2.69 8.08 1.49
N ALA A 49 1.44 7.97 1.06
CA ALA A 49 0.34 8.77 1.60
C ALA A 49 -0.47 7.90 2.57
N ALA A 50 -0.90 8.47 3.70
CA ALA A 50 -1.95 7.85 4.50
C ALA A 50 -3.30 8.52 4.21
N THR A 51 -4.26 7.74 3.74
CA THR A 51 -5.58 8.20 3.31
C THR A 51 -6.64 7.89 4.37
N ALA A 52 -7.63 8.78 4.48
CA ALA A 52 -8.77 8.59 5.37
C ALA A 52 -9.48 7.26 5.09
N PRO A 53 -10.03 6.58 6.12
CA PRO A 53 -10.69 5.27 5.97
C PRO A 53 -12.01 5.36 5.19
N ARG A 54 -12.54 6.56 4.97
CA ARG A 54 -13.63 6.85 4.05
C ARG A 54 -13.27 8.09 3.25
N LEU A 55 -13.46 8.01 1.94
CA LEU A 55 -13.24 9.14 1.03
C LEU A 55 -14.36 10.18 1.19
N SER A 56 -14.09 11.41 0.79
CA SER A 56 -15.06 12.53 0.78
C SER A 56 -16.34 12.24 -0.03
N ASN A 57 -16.26 11.34 -1.01
CA ASN A 57 -17.43 10.86 -1.76
C ASN A 57 -18.26 9.77 -1.05
N GLY A 58 -17.91 9.44 0.20
CA GLY A 58 -18.57 8.43 1.04
C GLY A 58 -18.04 7.00 0.88
N THR A 59 -17.16 6.74 -0.08
CA THR A 59 -16.65 5.38 -0.37
C THR A 59 -15.72 4.89 0.75
N PRO A 60 -15.96 3.71 1.36
CA PRO A 60 -15.00 3.08 2.26
C PRO A 60 -13.67 2.80 1.55
N PHE A 61 -12.55 3.11 2.20
CA PHE A 61 -11.22 2.97 1.63
C PHE A 61 -10.33 2.12 2.54
N PRO A 62 -10.25 0.80 2.33
CA PRO A 62 -9.53 -0.09 3.23
C PRO A 62 -8.00 0.08 3.18
N THR A 63 -7.47 0.71 2.13
CA THR A 63 -6.02 0.90 1.93
C THR A 63 -5.59 2.24 2.51
N THR A 64 -5.19 2.27 3.77
CA THR A 64 -4.72 3.45 4.49
C THR A 64 -3.39 3.91 3.94
N PHE A 65 -2.38 3.03 3.83
CA PHE A 65 -1.05 3.38 3.36
C PHE A 65 -0.89 3.11 1.86
N TYR A 66 -0.81 4.18 1.08
CA TYR A 66 -0.69 4.12 -0.38
C TYR A 66 0.73 4.45 -0.82
N LEU A 67 1.47 3.45 -1.30
CA LEU A 67 2.80 3.63 -1.88
C LEU A 67 2.70 4.34 -3.23
N THR A 68 3.40 5.46 -3.38
CA THR A 68 3.22 6.37 -4.52
C THR A 68 4.49 6.57 -5.35
N HIS A 69 5.68 6.49 -4.73
CA HIS A 69 6.94 6.77 -5.41
C HIS A 69 7.19 5.83 -6.61
N PRO A 70 7.28 6.35 -7.86
CA PRO A 70 7.32 5.54 -9.09
C PRO A 70 8.45 4.51 -9.15
N VAL A 71 9.64 4.84 -8.64
CA VAL A 71 10.77 3.89 -8.62
C VAL A 71 10.46 2.69 -7.71
N ILE A 72 9.88 2.94 -6.52
CA ILE A 72 9.57 1.89 -5.55
C ILE A 72 8.40 1.05 -6.06
N THR A 73 7.33 1.66 -6.56
CA THR A 73 6.18 0.93 -7.12
C THR A 73 6.57 0.06 -8.30
N SER A 74 7.45 0.56 -9.18
CA SER A 74 8.00 -0.20 -10.31
C SER A 74 8.86 -1.38 -9.83
N ALA A 75 9.72 -1.18 -8.84
CA ALA A 75 10.54 -2.24 -8.25
C ALA A 75 9.68 -3.33 -7.58
N VAL A 76 8.66 -2.92 -6.81
CA VAL A 76 7.71 -3.84 -6.17
C VAL A 76 6.88 -4.61 -7.21
N SER A 77 6.46 -3.95 -8.29
CA SER A 77 5.76 -4.60 -9.40
C SER A 77 6.61 -5.70 -10.06
N ARG A 78 7.94 -5.55 -10.11
CA ARG A 78 8.84 -6.61 -10.61
C ARG A 78 8.83 -7.83 -9.70
N LEU A 79 8.85 -7.64 -8.38
CA LEU A 79 8.74 -8.75 -7.43
C LEU A 79 7.39 -9.45 -7.55
N GLU A 80 6.29 -8.69 -7.69
CA GLU A 80 4.96 -9.27 -7.89
C GLU A 80 4.91 -10.10 -9.19
N ALA A 81 5.46 -9.58 -10.29
CA ALA A 81 5.53 -10.28 -11.57
C ALA A 81 6.45 -11.53 -11.54
N ALA A 82 7.50 -11.51 -10.71
CA ALA A 82 8.40 -12.63 -10.50
C ALA A 82 7.79 -13.74 -9.61
N GLY A 83 6.61 -13.54 -9.03
CA GLY A 83 5.92 -14.56 -8.24
C GLY A 83 6.28 -14.56 -6.75
N VAL A 84 6.98 -13.54 -6.25
CA VAL A 84 7.44 -13.46 -4.85
C VAL A 84 6.28 -13.56 -3.84
N MET A 85 5.07 -13.10 -4.20
CA MET A 85 3.90 -13.26 -3.33
C MET A 85 3.54 -14.73 -3.08
N ASN A 86 3.76 -15.62 -4.04
CA ASN A 86 3.50 -17.05 -3.86
C ASN A 86 4.51 -17.66 -2.87
N GLU A 87 5.80 -17.32 -3.03
CA GLU A 87 6.85 -17.73 -2.09
C GLU A 87 6.53 -17.28 -0.66
N MET A 88 6.14 -16.01 -0.47
CA MET A 88 5.77 -15.47 0.84
C MET A 88 4.53 -16.15 1.43
N ASN A 89 3.55 -16.53 0.59
CA ASN A 89 2.38 -17.28 1.04
C ASN A 89 2.74 -18.71 1.48
N GLU A 90 3.66 -19.38 0.79
CA GLU A 90 4.18 -20.69 1.18
C GLU A 90 4.93 -20.60 2.52
N GLN A 91 5.77 -19.58 2.70
CA GLN A 91 6.43 -19.31 3.98
C GLN A 91 5.42 -19.06 5.11
N LEU A 92 4.40 -18.23 4.87
CA LEU A 92 3.33 -17.96 5.86
C LEU A 92 2.59 -19.23 6.30
N ALA A 93 2.40 -20.19 5.39
CA ALA A 93 1.73 -21.45 5.70
C ALA A 93 2.63 -22.41 6.51
N GLY A 94 3.95 -22.31 6.36
CA GLY A 94 4.93 -23.20 6.99
C GLY A 94 5.59 -22.66 8.27
N ASP A 95 5.56 -21.34 8.51
CA ASP A 95 6.24 -20.69 9.65
C ASP A 95 5.22 -20.01 10.58
N GLU A 96 4.93 -20.66 11.71
CA GLU A 96 4.02 -20.17 12.74
C GLU A 96 4.51 -18.86 13.38
N ALA A 97 5.83 -18.69 13.54
CA ALA A 97 6.38 -17.48 14.12
C ALA A 97 6.24 -16.28 13.16
N LEU A 98 6.46 -16.49 11.86
CA LEU A 98 6.19 -15.48 10.84
C LEU A 98 4.69 -15.12 10.79
N SER A 99 3.82 -16.12 10.80
CA SER A 99 2.35 -15.92 10.83
C SER A 99 1.92 -15.10 12.05
N ALA A 100 2.47 -15.38 13.24
CA ALA A 100 2.22 -14.60 14.44
C ALA A 100 2.68 -13.13 14.30
N ARG A 101 3.89 -12.88 13.77
CA ARG A 101 4.38 -11.52 13.53
C ARG A 101 3.53 -10.77 12.48
N TYR A 102 3.08 -11.45 11.43
CA TYR A 102 2.25 -10.85 10.40
C TYR A 102 0.82 -10.54 10.89
N ARG A 103 0.32 -11.28 11.89
CA ARG A 103 -0.91 -10.94 12.62
C ARG A 103 -0.74 -9.69 13.49
N LEU A 104 0.39 -9.55 14.18
CA LEU A 104 0.71 -8.32 14.92
C LEU A 104 0.81 -7.11 13.97
N ALA A 105 1.39 -7.30 12.78
CA ALA A 105 1.42 -6.26 11.75
C ALA A 105 -0.01 -5.85 11.32
N HIS A 106 -0.94 -6.81 11.23
CA HIS A 106 -2.33 -6.53 10.90
C HIS A 106 -3.02 -5.71 11.99
N GLU A 107 -2.83 -6.06 13.26
CA GLU A 107 -3.37 -5.32 14.40
C GLU A 107 -2.81 -3.90 14.45
N ALA A 108 -1.50 -3.73 14.22
CA ALA A 108 -0.87 -2.42 14.12
C ALA A 108 -1.47 -1.57 12.99
N TYR A 109 -1.68 -2.16 11.82
CA TYR A 109 -2.33 -1.48 10.69
C TYR A 109 -3.73 -0.97 11.04
N LEU A 110 -4.54 -1.81 11.72
CA LEU A 110 -5.90 -1.43 12.14
C LEU A 110 -5.85 -0.26 13.14
N ALA A 111 -4.97 -0.34 14.13
CA ALA A 111 -4.79 0.72 15.12
C ALA A 111 -4.37 2.06 14.47
N ASP A 112 -3.43 2.02 13.53
CA ASP A 112 -3.01 3.22 12.80
C ASP A 112 -4.13 3.80 11.96
N ARG A 113 -4.92 2.96 11.28
CA ARG A 113 -6.08 3.42 10.52
C ARG A 113 -7.13 4.07 11.41
N ASP A 114 -7.40 3.52 12.58
CA ASP A 114 -8.36 4.10 13.52
C ASP A 114 -7.87 5.46 14.02
N ALA A 115 -6.57 5.58 14.30
CA ALA A 115 -5.94 6.84 14.67
C ALA A 115 -6.03 7.88 13.53
N ILE A 116 -5.80 7.47 12.28
CA ILE A 116 -5.97 8.31 11.08
C ILE A 116 -7.43 8.74 10.92
N GLY A 117 -8.39 7.81 11.10
CA GLY A 117 -9.81 8.09 11.05
C GLY A 117 -10.25 9.11 12.10
N ALA A 118 -9.71 9.02 13.32
CA ALA A 118 -9.93 10.01 14.37
C ALA A 118 -9.37 11.39 13.99
N ARG A 119 -8.12 11.45 13.49
CA ARG A 119 -7.49 12.71 13.05
C ARG A 119 -8.24 13.36 11.88
N SER A 120 -8.78 12.57 10.97
CA SER A 120 -9.51 13.07 9.80
C SER A 120 -10.97 13.42 10.08
N GLY A 121 -11.45 13.22 11.32
CA GLY A 121 -12.86 13.44 11.69
C GLY A 121 -13.85 12.44 11.09
N ILE A 122 -13.37 11.36 10.44
CA ILE A 122 -14.21 10.31 9.87
C ILE A 122 -14.65 9.32 10.95
N GLY A 123 -13.73 8.98 11.85
CA GLY A 123 -13.95 7.96 12.88
C GLY A 123 -14.05 6.54 12.31
N PRO A 124 -14.74 5.62 13.02
CA PRO A 124 -14.93 4.24 12.60
C PRO A 124 -15.69 4.07 11.29
N VAL A 125 -15.30 3.08 10.48
CA VAL A 125 -15.92 2.76 9.18
C VAL A 125 -16.33 1.27 9.19
N PRO A 126 -17.59 0.93 9.55
CA PRO A 126 -18.02 -0.45 9.76
C PRO A 126 -17.82 -1.39 8.57
N GLU A 127 -17.88 -0.88 7.34
CA GLU A 127 -17.73 -1.67 6.11
C GLU A 127 -16.32 -2.27 5.92
N ILE A 128 -15.31 -1.72 6.61
CA ILE A 128 -13.92 -2.17 6.56
C ILE A 128 -13.37 -2.53 7.94
N ASP A 129 -14.25 -2.67 8.94
CA ASP A 129 -13.84 -3.04 10.30
C ASP A 129 -13.16 -4.42 10.30
N GLY A 130 -12.08 -4.54 11.07
CA GLY A 130 -11.22 -5.74 11.09
C GLY A 130 -10.53 -6.10 9.76
N ILE A 131 -10.71 -5.32 8.67
CA ILE A 131 -10.12 -5.60 7.36
C ILE A 131 -8.95 -4.67 7.10
N SER A 132 -7.72 -5.15 7.19
CA SER A 132 -6.55 -4.42 6.67
C SER A 132 -6.41 -4.61 5.15
N ALA A 133 -5.35 -4.07 4.56
CA ALA A 133 -5.07 -4.22 3.14
C ALA A 133 -3.97 -5.27 2.86
N GLY A 134 -3.59 -5.46 1.59
CA GLY A 134 -2.49 -6.39 1.24
C GLY A 134 -2.78 -7.89 1.41
N GLY A 135 -3.96 -8.29 1.89
CA GLY A 135 -4.33 -9.70 2.11
C GLY A 135 -4.00 -10.21 3.51
N MET A 136 -3.45 -9.34 4.36
CA MET A 136 -3.20 -9.58 5.77
C MET A 136 -4.44 -10.06 6.53
N PRO A 137 -4.27 -10.82 7.64
CA PRO A 137 -3.01 -11.37 8.14
C PRO A 137 -2.68 -12.76 7.58
N THR A 138 -3.50 -13.31 6.68
CA THR A 138 -3.41 -14.73 6.31
C THR A 138 -2.74 -14.99 4.97
N ARG A 139 -2.58 -13.94 4.15
CA ARG A 139 -1.95 -14.05 2.84
C ARG A 139 -1.30 -12.74 2.38
N VAL A 140 -0.55 -12.82 1.31
CA VAL A 140 -0.04 -11.69 0.53
C VAL A 140 -0.79 -11.66 -0.80
N LYS A 141 -1.57 -10.59 -1.02
CA LYS A 141 -2.28 -10.32 -2.28
C LYS A 141 -1.64 -9.21 -3.10
N CYS A 142 -0.89 -8.31 -2.44
CA CYS A 142 -0.25 -7.15 -3.06
C CYS A 142 0.88 -6.65 -2.16
N LEU A 143 2.10 -6.59 -2.69
CA LEU A 143 3.30 -6.13 -2.00
C LEU A 143 3.33 -4.61 -1.84
N HIS A 144 2.71 -3.86 -2.77
CA HIS A 144 2.69 -2.39 -2.71
C HIS A 144 2.17 -1.85 -1.38
N VAL A 145 1.09 -2.47 -0.88
CA VAL A 145 0.50 -2.11 0.41
C VAL A 145 1.40 -2.52 1.57
N LEU A 146 2.04 -3.69 1.52
CA LEU A 146 2.92 -4.14 2.60
C LEU A 146 4.17 -3.27 2.71
N VAL A 147 4.76 -2.89 1.58
CA VAL A 147 5.87 -1.94 1.50
C VAL A 147 5.42 -0.56 2.00
N GLY A 148 4.26 -0.07 1.56
CA GLY A 148 3.69 1.19 2.04
C GLY A 148 3.50 1.19 3.57
N HIS A 149 2.97 0.11 4.13
CA HIS A 149 2.81 -0.05 5.57
C HIS A 149 4.17 -0.12 6.30
N SER A 150 5.15 -0.85 5.78
CA SER A 150 6.47 -0.98 6.42
C SER A 150 7.23 0.34 6.46
N LEU A 151 7.16 1.12 5.37
CA LEU A 151 7.74 2.46 5.33
C LEU A 151 7.04 3.42 6.32
N ALA A 152 5.73 3.27 6.51
CA ALA A 152 4.94 4.13 7.41
C ALA A 152 5.14 3.79 8.90
N ALA A 153 5.08 2.51 9.25
CA ALA A 153 5.16 2.02 10.61
C ALA A 153 6.61 1.86 11.11
N GLY A 154 7.55 1.67 10.18
CA GLY A 154 8.97 1.50 10.46
C GLY A 154 9.42 0.02 10.46
N PRO A 155 10.75 -0.21 10.44
CA PRO A 155 11.31 -1.55 10.33
C PRO A 155 10.88 -2.49 11.45
N GLY A 156 10.59 -3.74 11.12
CA GLY A 156 10.23 -4.80 12.05
C GLY A 156 8.73 -4.90 12.36
N VAL A 157 7.92 -3.92 11.95
CA VAL A 157 6.47 -3.95 12.18
C VAL A 157 5.79 -4.91 11.21
N ASN A 158 6.14 -4.88 9.92
CA ASN A 158 5.52 -5.73 8.91
C ASN A 158 6.59 -6.60 8.21
N PRO A 159 6.80 -7.84 8.68
CA PRO A 159 7.95 -8.64 8.27
C PRO A 159 8.02 -8.91 6.77
N LEU A 160 6.87 -9.06 6.10
CA LEU A 160 6.83 -9.35 4.66
C LEU A 160 6.99 -8.09 3.80
N GLY A 161 6.58 -6.93 4.31
CA GLY A 161 6.89 -5.67 3.64
C GLY A 161 8.36 -5.28 3.82
N ASP A 162 8.95 -5.56 4.99
CA ASP A 162 10.40 -5.42 5.22
C ASP A 162 11.22 -6.34 4.32
N GLU A 163 10.81 -7.59 4.17
CA GLU A 163 11.44 -8.52 3.23
C GLU A 163 11.35 -8.01 1.78
N ALA A 164 10.19 -7.49 1.37
CA ALA A 164 10.03 -6.89 0.04
C ALA A 164 10.95 -5.68 -0.15
N LEU A 165 11.12 -4.82 0.87
CA LEU A 165 12.06 -3.71 0.85
C LEU A 165 13.52 -4.20 0.69
N ALA A 166 13.90 -5.26 1.39
CA ALA A 166 15.24 -5.86 1.25
C ALA A 166 15.47 -6.41 -0.16
N ARG A 167 14.45 -7.02 -0.77
CA ARG A 167 14.53 -7.60 -2.13
C ARG A 167 14.60 -6.55 -3.25
N ILE A 168 14.20 -5.30 -3.02
CA ILE A 168 14.27 -4.23 -4.04
C ILE A 168 15.53 -3.36 -3.95
N THR A 169 16.49 -3.71 -3.09
CA THR A 169 17.72 -2.91 -2.85
C THR A 169 18.57 -2.65 -4.09
N GLU A 170 18.47 -3.50 -5.12
CA GLU A 170 19.08 -3.25 -6.44
C GLU A 170 18.53 -1.97 -7.11
N TRP A 171 17.26 -1.66 -6.91
CA TRP A 171 16.57 -0.55 -7.58
C TRP A 171 16.32 0.66 -6.68
N TRP A 172 16.23 0.45 -5.37
CA TRP A 172 15.93 1.51 -4.41
C TRP A 172 16.45 1.20 -3.01
N THR A 173 17.02 2.20 -2.37
CA THR A 173 17.47 2.18 -0.97
C THR A 173 16.95 3.40 -0.23
N ALA A 174 16.69 3.27 1.07
CA ALA A 174 16.05 4.32 1.87
C ALA A 174 16.92 5.56 2.12
N ASP A 175 18.24 5.41 2.02
CA ASP A 175 19.24 6.45 2.28
C ASP A 175 19.66 7.23 1.02
N THR A 176 19.21 6.81 -0.16
CA THR A 176 19.53 7.46 -1.44
C THR A 176 18.27 8.08 -2.08
N CYS A 177 18.42 9.24 -2.70
CA CYS A 177 17.33 9.89 -3.42
C CYS A 177 17.18 9.32 -4.84
N TYR A 178 15.95 8.97 -5.22
CA TYR A 178 15.60 8.48 -6.56
C TYR A 178 14.45 9.29 -7.18
N CYS A 179 14.26 10.53 -6.75
CA CYS A 179 13.13 11.36 -7.19
C CYS A 179 13.38 12.05 -8.53
N ASP A 180 14.64 12.34 -8.87
CA ASP A 180 14.98 13.02 -10.11
C ASP A 180 14.62 12.16 -11.33
N GLY A 181 13.87 12.73 -12.27
CA GLY A 181 13.37 12.04 -13.45
C GLY A 181 12.35 10.91 -13.20
N ALA A 182 11.95 10.63 -11.95
CA ALA A 182 11.03 9.52 -11.64
C ALA A 182 9.57 9.80 -11.98
N TRP A 183 9.18 11.08 -12.05
CA TRP A 183 7.89 11.56 -12.56
C TRP A 183 8.10 12.92 -13.22
N ASP A 184 7.11 13.39 -13.98
CA ASP A 184 7.14 14.74 -14.54
C ASP A 184 6.94 15.78 -13.41
N THR A 185 8.05 16.40 -12.98
CA THR A 185 8.07 17.46 -11.97
C THR A 185 7.71 18.83 -12.55
N SER A 186 7.79 18.99 -13.87
CA SER A 186 7.60 20.26 -14.58
C SER A 186 6.18 20.43 -15.14
N GLY A 187 5.48 19.33 -15.35
CA GLY A 187 4.13 19.29 -15.89
C GLY A 187 3.07 19.81 -14.92
N GLU A 188 1.91 20.11 -15.51
CA GLU A 188 0.70 20.50 -14.77
C GLU A 188 0.28 19.36 -13.84
N VAL A 189 -0.12 19.72 -12.62
CA VAL A 189 -0.63 18.76 -11.64
C VAL A 189 -1.89 18.11 -12.22
N PRO A 190 -1.99 16.77 -12.25
CA PRO A 190 -3.19 16.09 -12.75
C PRO A 190 -4.44 16.57 -12.01
N SER A 191 -5.43 17.08 -12.75
CA SER A 191 -6.68 17.65 -12.21
C SER A 191 -7.91 16.76 -12.41
N ARG A 192 -7.83 15.74 -13.29
CA ARG A 192 -8.93 14.81 -13.58
C ARG A 192 -8.79 13.52 -12.78
N ASP A 193 -9.80 13.20 -11.96
CA ASP A 193 -9.85 11.90 -11.30
C ASP A 193 -10.22 10.79 -12.29
N LEU A 194 -9.21 10.02 -12.69
CA LEU A 194 -9.37 8.82 -13.54
C LEU A 194 -9.49 7.54 -12.70
N SER A 195 -9.66 7.66 -11.37
CA SER A 195 -9.82 6.51 -10.48
C SER A 195 -11.09 5.74 -10.84
N ARG A 196 -10.98 4.41 -10.89
CA ARG A 196 -12.11 3.49 -11.15
C ARG A 196 -13.14 3.40 -10.01
N HIS A 197 -13.10 4.29 -9.02
CA HIS A 197 -13.90 4.24 -7.79
C HIS A 197 -14.79 5.48 -7.60
N GLY A 198 -15.42 5.96 -8.69
CA GLY A 198 -16.60 6.82 -8.60
C GLY A 198 -17.88 5.97 -8.59
N PRO A 199 -19.06 6.53 -8.28
CA PRO A 199 -20.34 5.84 -8.48
C PRO A 199 -20.57 5.73 -9.99
N GLN A 200 -19.91 4.77 -10.62
CA GLN A 200 -20.18 4.38 -11.98
C GLN A 200 -21.41 3.50 -11.90
N GLY A 201 -22.54 4.02 -12.38
CA GLY A 201 -23.71 3.20 -12.71
C GLY A 201 -23.32 2.16 -13.76
N LEU A 202 -22.65 1.10 -13.33
CA LEU A 202 -22.29 -0.06 -14.11
C LEU A 202 -23.18 -1.21 -13.62
N PRO A 203 -23.85 -1.96 -14.53
CA PRO A 203 -24.63 -3.12 -14.14
C PRO A 203 -23.72 -4.17 -13.47
N ASP A 204 -24.30 -4.90 -12.51
CA ASP A 204 -23.64 -5.91 -11.67
C ASP A 204 -22.54 -6.68 -12.41
N ILE A 205 -21.30 -6.49 -11.98
CA ILE A 205 -20.17 -7.27 -12.47
C ILE A 205 -20.26 -8.65 -11.82
N VAL A 206 -21.05 -9.53 -12.42
CA VAL A 206 -20.88 -10.97 -12.23
C VAL A 206 -19.53 -11.31 -12.85
N GLY A 207 -18.52 -11.53 -11.99
CA GLY A 207 -17.19 -11.89 -12.42
C GLY A 207 -17.23 -13.08 -13.38
N ARG A 208 -16.53 -12.97 -14.52
CA ARG A 208 -16.38 -14.13 -15.43
C ARG A 208 -15.79 -15.29 -14.62
N PRO A 209 -16.39 -16.49 -14.67
CA PRO A 209 -15.84 -17.63 -13.95
C PRO A 209 -14.42 -17.92 -14.45
N ALA A 210 -13.57 -18.32 -13.49
CA ALA A 210 -12.18 -18.64 -13.76
C ALA A 210 -12.07 -19.70 -14.86
N PRO A 211 -11.14 -19.58 -15.81
CA PRO A 211 -10.96 -20.60 -16.84
C PRO A 211 -10.56 -21.92 -16.17
N VAL A 212 -11.35 -22.97 -16.44
CA VAL A 212 -11.08 -24.33 -15.96
C VAL A 212 -9.78 -24.81 -16.61
N ARG A 213 -8.75 -25.06 -15.80
CA ARG A 213 -7.55 -25.76 -16.25
C ARG A 213 -7.94 -27.20 -16.55
N LYS A 214 -7.81 -27.64 -17.80
CA LYS A 214 -7.87 -29.07 -18.14
C LYS A 214 -6.64 -29.74 -17.52
N SER A 215 -6.85 -30.58 -16.52
CA SER A 215 -5.84 -31.51 -16.03
C SER A 215 -5.48 -32.43 -17.19
N ALA A 216 -4.22 -32.44 -17.60
CA ALA A 216 -3.68 -33.49 -18.43
C ALA A 216 -3.31 -34.63 -17.50
N ASP A 217 -4.18 -35.64 -17.39
CA ASP A 217 -3.78 -36.94 -16.88
C ASP A 217 -4.21 -38.05 -17.82
N ALA A 218 -3.19 -38.81 -18.22
CA ALA A 218 -3.14 -40.23 -18.52
C ALA A 218 -4.41 -40.92 -19.03
N ALA A 219 -4.35 -41.31 -20.31
CA ALA A 219 -4.85 -42.61 -20.74
C ALA A 219 -3.88 -43.19 -21.76
N GLY A 220 -3.06 -44.14 -21.30
CA GLY A 220 -2.36 -45.07 -22.17
C GLY A 220 -3.29 -46.16 -22.71
N ALA A 221 -2.73 -46.91 -23.67
CA ALA A 221 -3.13 -48.23 -24.15
C ALA A 221 -4.51 -48.34 -24.84
N VAL A 222 -4.50 -48.61 -26.15
CA VAL A 222 -4.95 -49.91 -26.71
C VAL A 222 -4.14 -50.18 -28.00
N GLU A 223 -3.71 -51.44 -28.11
CA GLU A 223 -3.27 -52.26 -29.26
C GLU A 223 -3.50 -51.72 -30.69
#